data_AF-A0A955CAM3-F1
#
_entry.id   AF-A0A955CAM3-F1
#
_cell.length_a   1.000
_cell.length_b   1.000
_cell.length_c   1.000
_cell.angle_alpha   90.00
_cell.angle_beta   90.00
_cell.angle_gamma   90.00
#
_symmetry.space_group_name_H-M   'P 1'
#
loop_
_entity.id
_entity.type
_entity.pdbx_description
1 polymer ?
#
loop_
_entity_poly.entity_id
_entity_poly.type
_entity_poly.pdbx_seq_one_letter_code
_entity_poly.pdbx_strand_id
1 'polypeptide(L)'
;ADRIDSELNAMREGRSLRDGGGPDRKTLKRWRRDAILSAAAIYAGDDLRDFEACLKMIDNMEPDARQLGLRIRCYQATARPAEANRALEQFIRRGSDEDLGGVLISLAADMQSEIEKLQRFGRRDEARRLAEQTIPTIRYLIEWLEGRPEHREHVTVAQLALIDTLMSAEQLSEAQTLLDKLIEASPSNGVFLRRAAKLREHMADIAAGSDRDRLADEAEAQWARLLSDPQLRTNAPRVYWEARYHWLKHQLRHGKAEEVVAGIESERAWAPRLGGPPWQGQLMDLLARARRASERASSH
;
A
#
# COMPACT_ATOMS: atom_id res chain seq x y z
N ALA A 1 28.60 13.61 -38.93
CA ALA A 1 29.09 12.44 -39.69
C ALA A 1 30.55 12.18 -39.34
N ASP A 2 31.44 13.17 -39.55
CA ASP A 2 32.90 13.05 -39.34
C ASP A 2 33.36 12.62 -37.94
N ARG A 3 32.59 12.90 -36.89
CA ARG A 3 32.91 12.49 -35.51
C ARG A 3 32.62 11.01 -35.25
N ILE A 4 31.63 10.44 -35.93
CA ILE A 4 31.24 9.03 -35.78
C ILE A 4 32.20 8.14 -36.60
N ASP A 5 32.60 8.59 -37.79
CA ASP A 5 33.57 7.88 -38.62
C ASP A 5 34.97 7.87 -38.00
N SER A 6 35.34 8.92 -37.24
CA SER A 6 36.59 8.95 -36.46
C SER A 6 36.59 7.94 -35.30
N GLU A 7 35.46 7.73 -34.63
CA GLU A 7 35.35 6.79 -33.52
C GLU A 7 35.29 5.33 -34.01
N LEU A 8 34.64 5.08 -35.15
CA LEU A 8 34.62 3.76 -35.79
C LEU A 8 35.99 3.35 -36.36
N ASN A 9 36.77 4.30 -36.89
CA ASN A 9 38.15 4.02 -37.31
C ASN A 9 39.09 3.76 -36.12
N ALA A 10 38.89 4.44 -34.98
CA ALA A 10 39.65 4.19 -33.76
C ALA A 10 39.40 2.77 -33.19
N MET A 11 38.17 2.24 -33.31
CA MET A 11 37.85 0.86 -32.91
C MET A 11 38.43 -0.19 -33.88
N ARG A 12 38.61 0.15 -35.16
CA ARG A 12 39.15 -0.76 -36.19
C ARG A 12 40.66 -0.93 -36.11
N GLU A 13 41.38 0.06 -35.58
CA GLU A 13 42.86 0.07 -35.54
C GLU A 13 43.48 -0.53 -34.27
N GLY A 14 42.69 -1.13 -33.37
CA GLY A 14 43.24 -1.81 -32.20
C GLY A 14 44.08 -0.89 -31.29
N ARG A 15 43.83 0.43 -31.33
CA ARG A 15 44.42 1.37 -30.38
C ARG A 15 43.73 1.17 -29.03
N SER A 16 44.39 0.37 -28.22
CA SER A 16 44.17 0.18 -26.80
C SER A 16 43.83 1.50 -26.10
N LEU A 17 42.53 1.70 -25.80
CA LEU A 17 42.02 2.64 -24.79
C LEU A 17 42.43 2.17 -23.37
N ARG A 18 43.72 1.92 -23.14
CA ARG A 18 44.29 1.72 -21.81
C ARG A 18 44.67 3.08 -21.26
N ASP A 19 43.66 3.86 -20.89
CA ASP A 19 43.78 4.97 -19.92
C ASP A 19 42.42 5.42 -19.33
N GLY A 20 41.35 4.66 -19.56
CA GLY A 20 40.11 4.78 -18.80
C GLY A 20 40.10 3.74 -17.69
N GLY A 21 40.40 4.14 -16.44
CA GLY A 21 40.33 3.28 -15.27
C GLY A 21 38.97 2.59 -15.18
N GLY A 22 38.92 1.32 -15.57
CA GLY A 22 37.70 0.52 -15.54
C GLY A 22 37.13 0.43 -14.12
N PRO A 23 35.82 0.19 -13.98
CA PRO A 23 35.19 0.03 -12.68
C PRO A 23 35.91 -1.06 -11.88
N ASP A 24 36.15 -0.79 -10.60
CA ASP A 24 36.83 -1.73 -9.72
C ASP A 24 36.02 -3.03 -9.56
N ARG A 25 36.67 -4.08 -9.05
CA ARG A 25 36.05 -5.42 -8.89
C ARG A 25 34.80 -5.38 -8.01
N LYS A 26 34.73 -4.47 -7.03
CA LYS A 26 33.56 -4.28 -6.15
C LYS A 26 32.38 -3.69 -6.93
N THR A 27 32.63 -2.67 -7.74
CA THR A 27 31.62 -2.03 -8.60
C THR A 27 31.09 -3.01 -9.63
N LEU A 28 31.97 -3.81 -10.27
CA LEU A 28 31.55 -4.86 -11.20
C LEU A 28 30.69 -5.94 -10.53
N LYS A 29 31.04 -6.37 -9.30
CA LYS A 29 30.21 -7.32 -8.53
C LYS A 29 28.84 -6.73 -8.22
N ARG A 30 28.77 -5.46 -7.84
CA ARG A 30 27.51 -4.74 -7.58
C ARG A 30 26.64 -4.63 -8.83
N TRP A 31 27.21 -4.17 -9.95
CA TRP A 31 26.45 -4.04 -11.21
C TRP A 31 25.91 -5.39 -11.69
N ARG A 32 26.72 -6.45 -11.60
CA ARG A 32 26.26 -7.81 -11.92
C ARG A 32 25.10 -8.23 -11.02
N ARG A 33 25.19 -7.97 -9.71
CA ARG A 33 24.12 -8.23 -8.75
C ARG A 33 22.84 -7.49 -9.14
N ASP A 34 22.94 -6.19 -9.40
CA ASP A 34 21.80 -5.35 -9.76
C ASP A 34 21.14 -5.78 -11.07
N ALA A 35 21.95 -6.19 -12.06
CA ALA A 35 21.45 -6.73 -13.32
C ALA A 35 20.69 -8.05 -13.12
N ILE A 36 21.21 -8.97 -12.30
CA ILE A 36 20.52 -10.24 -11.98
C ILE A 36 19.21 -9.98 -11.24
N LEU A 37 19.20 -9.12 -10.22
CA LEU A 37 17.98 -8.77 -9.48
C LEU A 37 16.94 -8.10 -10.38
N SER A 38 17.37 -7.24 -11.30
CA SER A 38 16.47 -6.59 -12.24
C SER A 38 15.90 -7.56 -13.27
N ALA A 39 16.72 -8.50 -13.77
CA ALA A 39 16.24 -9.55 -14.66
C ALA A 39 15.28 -10.52 -13.94
N ALA A 40 15.61 -10.94 -12.71
CA ALA A 40 14.72 -11.77 -11.90
C ALA A 40 13.38 -11.07 -11.61
N ALA A 41 13.40 -9.77 -11.32
CA ALA A 41 12.19 -8.98 -11.15
C ALA A 41 11.30 -8.94 -12.42
N ILE A 42 11.89 -8.97 -13.61
CA ILE A 42 11.15 -9.07 -14.87
C ILE A 42 10.44 -10.43 -14.96
N TYR A 43 11.12 -11.54 -14.63
CA TYR A 43 10.50 -12.87 -14.60
C TYR A 43 9.33 -12.95 -13.59
N ALA A 44 9.49 -12.35 -12.40
CA ALA A 44 8.44 -12.27 -11.39
C ALA A 44 7.38 -11.17 -11.65
N GLY A 45 7.52 -10.42 -12.74
CA GLY A 45 6.62 -9.34 -13.13
C GLY A 45 5.27 -9.85 -13.63
N ASP A 46 4.31 -8.93 -13.75
CA ASP A 46 2.92 -9.23 -14.15
C ASP A 46 2.81 -9.89 -15.54
N ASP A 47 3.75 -9.59 -16.43
CA ASP A 47 3.76 -10.05 -17.83
C ASP A 47 4.23 -11.50 -17.97
N LEU A 48 5.28 -11.89 -17.23
CA LEU A 48 5.89 -13.22 -17.37
C LEU A 48 5.41 -14.21 -16.30
N ARG A 49 5.28 -13.75 -15.05
CA ARG A 49 4.88 -14.57 -13.88
C ARG A 49 5.63 -15.89 -13.74
N ASP A 50 6.87 -15.95 -14.19
CA ASP A 50 7.72 -17.13 -14.07
C ASP A 50 8.53 -17.05 -12.77
N PHE A 51 7.80 -17.29 -11.67
CA PHE A 51 8.34 -17.20 -10.32
C PHE A 51 9.43 -18.25 -10.05
N GLU A 52 9.35 -19.41 -10.71
CA GLU A 52 10.35 -20.47 -10.59
C GLU A 52 11.67 -20.10 -11.29
N ALA A 53 11.61 -19.48 -12.49
CA ALA A 53 12.81 -18.93 -13.12
C ALA A 53 13.43 -17.81 -12.27
N CYS A 54 12.60 -16.92 -11.71
CA CYS A 54 13.07 -15.90 -10.78
C CYS A 54 13.80 -16.52 -9.58
N LEU A 55 13.20 -17.51 -8.91
CA LEU A 55 13.81 -18.21 -7.78
C LEU A 55 15.16 -18.85 -8.15
N LYS A 56 15.24 -19.55 -9.29
CA LYS A 56 16.49 -20.15 -9.78
C LYS A 56 17.58 -19.12 -10.01
N MET A 57 17.24 -17.94 -10.53
CA MET A 57 18.22 -16.87 -10.77
C MET A 57 18.81 -16.31 -9.48
N ILE A 58 17.98 -16.19 -8.43
CA ILE A 58 18.38 -15.55 -7.18
C ILE A 58 18.82 -16.53 -6.09
N ASP A 59 18.78 -17.85 -6.32
CA ASP A 59 19.02 -18.87 -5.29
C ASP A 59 20.40 -18.74 -4.64
N ASN A 60 21.44 -18.62 -5.49
CA ASN A 60 22.85 -18.60 -5.09
C ASN A 60 23.39 -17.19 -4.78
N MET A 61 22.53 -16.18 -4.68
CA MET A 61 22.96 -14.81 -4.39
C MET A 61 23.13 -14.59 -2.87
N GLU A 62 24.12 -13.78 -2.49
CA GLU A 62 24.30 -13.31 -1.10
C GLU A 62 23.03 -12.57 -0.65
N PRO A 63 22.38 -12.95 0.47
CA PRO A 63 21.15 -12.31 0.95
C PRO A 63 21.28 -10.80 1.07
N ASP A 64 20.37 -10.06 0.44
CA ASP A 64 20.07 -8.67 0.77
C ASP A 64 18.55 -8.44 0.81
N ALA A 65 18.14 -7.25 1.22
CA ALA A 65 16.73 -6.86 1.33
C ALA A 65 15.96 -7.05 0.01
N ARG A 66 16.55 -6.63 -1.12
CA ARG A 66 15.90 -6.67 -2.44
C ARG A 66 15.71 -8.10 -2.94
N GLN A 67 16.72 -8.94 -2.76
CA GLN A 67 16.64 -10.37 -3.05
C GLN A 67 15.60 -11.05 -2.15
N LEU A 68 15.58 -10.71 -0.85
CA LEU A 68 14.61 -11.27 0.08
C LEU A 68 13.18 -10.92 -0.34
N GLY A 69 12.92 -9.65 -0.68
CA GLY A 69 11.60 -9.22 -1.16
C GLY A 69 11.15 -9.98 -2.40
N LEU A 70 12.03 -10.13 -3.40
CA LEU A 70 11.75 -10.94 -4.60
C LEU A 70 11.50 -12.41 -4.26
N ARG A 71 12.32 -13.00 -3.37
CA ARG A 71 12.19 -14.40 -2.97
C ARG A 71 10.88 -14.66 -2.24
N ILE A 72 10.52 -13.81 -1.28
CA ILE A 72 9.25 -13.92 -0.56
C ILE A 72 8.07 -13.76 -1.53
N ARG A 73 8.09 -12.76 -2.41
CA ARG A 73 7.07 -12.58 -3.44
C ARG A 73 6.89 -13.84 -4.29
N CYS A 74 7.99 -14.46 -4.75
CA CYS A 74 7.90 -15.68 -5.54
C CYS A 74 7.33 -16.85 -4.76
N TYR A 75 7.74 -17.02 -3.50
CA TYR A 75 7.18 -18.05 -2.63
C TYR A 75 5.70 -17.83 -2.33
N GLN A 76 5.28 -16.60 -2.10
CA GLN A 76 3.86 -16.25 -1.94
C GLN A 76 3.08 -16.58 -3.21
N ALA A 77 3.53 -16.09 -4.36
CA ALA A 77 2.86 -16.32 -5.65
C ALA A 77 2.77 -17.81 -6.05
N THR A 78 3.67 -18.64 -5.54
CA THR A 78 3.66 -20.11 -5.73
C THR A 78 2.99 -20.89 -4.59
N ALA A 79 2.29 -20.20 -3.68
CA ALA A 79 1.59 -20.78 -2.52
C ALA A 79 2.50 -21.57 -1.54
N ARG A 80 3.72 -21.06 -1.31
CA ARG A 80 4.77 -21.64 -0.46
C ARG A 80 5.12 -20.74 0.74
N PRO A 81 4.16 -20.42 1.64
CA PRO A 81 4.38 -19.46 2.73
C PRO A 81 5.42 -19.93 3.76
N ALA A 82 5.58 -21.25 3.93
CA ALA A 82 6.59 -21.80 4.83
C ALA A 82 8.01 -21.46 4.35
N GLU A 83 8.26 -21.52 3.04
CA GLU A 83 9.54 -21.14 2.45
C GLU A 83 9.79 -19.63 2.47
N ALA A 84 8.73 -18.81 2.32
CA ALA A 84 8.82 -17.38 2.55
C ALA A 84 9.29 -17.05 3.97
N ASN A 85 8.69 -17.69 4.98
CA ASN A 85 9.06 -17.50 6.38
C ASN A 85 10.48 -18.00 6.67
N ARG A 86 10.89 -19.15 6.11
CA ARG A 86 12.27 -19.63 6.23
C ARG A 86 13.28 -18.67 5.59
N ALA A 87 12.95 -18.07 4.43
CA ALA A 87 13.83 -17.10 3.79
C ALA A 87 13.98 -15.83 4.66
N LEU A 88 12.88 -15.36 5.24
CA LEU A 88 12.86 -14.24 6.17
C LEU A 88 13.68 -14.54 7.44
N GLU A 89 13.47 -15.70 8.05
CA GLU A 89 14.22 -16.15 9.22
C GLU A 89 15.73 -16.23 8.94
N GLN A 90 16.12 -16.80 7.79
CA GLN A 90 17.53 -16.88 7.39
C GLN A 90 18.16 -15.49 7.18
N PHE A 91 17.39 -14.54 6.64
CA PHE A 91 17.84 -13.16 6.49
C PHE A 91 18.06 -12.50 7.84
N ILE A 92 17.07 -12.59 8.73
CA ILE A 92 17.13 -12.08 10.10
C ILE A 92 18.34 -12.65 10.85
N ARG A 93 18.57 -13.96 10.81
CA ARG A 93 19.71 -14.60 11.49
C ARG A 93 21.10 -14.12 11.01
N ARG A 94 21.18 -13.53 9.81
CA ARG A 94 22.43 -13.07 9.20
C ARG A 94 22.65 -11.56 9.33
N GLY A 95 21.59 -10.79 9.56
CA GLY A 95 21.67 -9.34 9.70
C GLY A 95 22.16 -8.91 11.08
N SER A 96 22.70 -7.70 11.17
CA SER A 96 22.88 -7.00 12.45
C SER A 96 21.56 -6.37 12.86
N ASP A 97 21.16 -6.53 14.13
CA ASP A 97 19.85 -6.09 14.64
C ASP A 97 19.55 -4.60 14.36
N GLU A 98 20.54 -3.70 14.41
CA GLU A 98 20.35 -2.24 14.25
C GLU A 98 19.65 -1.82 12.93
N ASP A 99 19.91 -2.50 11.81
CA ASP A 99 19.37 -2.11 10.49
C ASP A 99 18.17 -2.96 10.03
N LEU A 100 17.86 -4.04 10.76
CA LEU A 100 16.83 -5.01 10.33
C LEU A 100 15.42 -4.40 10.40
N GLY A 101 15.13 -3.59 11.41
CA GLY A 101 13.80 -2.99 11.59
C GLY A 101 13.28 -2.24 10.34
N GLY A 102 14.08 -1.31 9.81
CA GLY A 102 13.70 -0.51 8.63
C GLY A 102 13.56 -1.34 7.34
N VAL A 103 14.45 -2.33 7.15
CA VAL A 103 14.38 -3.26 6.01
C VAL A 103 13.10 -4.08 6.05
N LEU A 104 12.77 -4.61 7.23
CA LEU A 104 11.62 -5.46 7.41
C LEU A 104 10.29 -4.71 7.26
N ILE A 105 10.22 -3.45 7.68
CA ILE A 105 9.07 -2.59 7.42
C ILE A 105 8.92 -2.26 5.94
N SER A 106 10.03 -1.99 5.25
CA SER A 106 10.01 -1.78 3.81
C SER A 106 9.48 -3.02 3.08
N LEU A 107 9.88 -4.21 3.54
CA LEU A 107 9.37 -5.47 3.03
C LEU A 107 7.86 -5.65 3.24
N ALA A 108 7.32 -5.31 4.43
CA ALA A 108 5.87 -5.36 4.67
C ALA A 108 5.10 -4.37 3.78
N ALA A 109 5.65 -3.16 3.59
CA ALA A 109 5.08 -2.16 2.70
C ALA A 109 5.07 -2.61 1.22
N ASP A 110 6.14 -3.28 0.76
CA ASP A 110 6.23 -3.83 -0.59
C ASP A 110 5.17 -4.92 -0.83
N MET A 111 4.98 -5.83 0.14
CA MET A 111 3.94 -6.87 0.06
C MET A 111 2.54 -6.24 -0.04
N GLN A 112 2.27 -5.22 0.79
CA GLN A 112 1.01 -4.47 0.74
C GLN A 112 0.82 -3.78 -0.62
N SER A 113 1.88 -3.15 -1.16
CA SER A 113 1.82 -2.41 -2.42
C SER A 113 1.41 -3.31 -3.60
N GLU A 114 1.88 -4.56 -3.61
CA GLU A 114 1.50 -5.53 -4.65
C GLU A 114 0.02 -5.93 -4.55
N ILE A 115 -0.51 -6.11 -3.34
CA ILE A 115 -1.94 -6.37 -3.11
C ILE A 115 -2.78 -5.18 -3.61
N GLU A 116 -2.40 -3.95 -3.22
CA GLU A 116 -3.07 -2.72 -3.66
C GLU A 116 -3.00 -2.52 -5.19
N LYS A 117 -1.88 -2.90 -5.81
CA LYS A 117 -1.72 -2.87 -7.26
C LYS A 117 -2.72 -3.79 -7.94
N LEU A 118 -2.86 -5.03 -7.47
CA LEU A 118 -3.83 -6.00 -8.00
C LEU A 118 -5.27 -5.49 -7.86
N GLN A 119 -5.61 -4.90 -6.72
CA GLN A 119 -6.92 -4.28 -6.49
C GLN A 119 -7.20 -3.13 -7.47
N ARG A 120 -6.22 -2.24 -7.69
CA ARG A 120 -6.34 -1.13 -8.65
C ARG A 120 -6.56 -1.60 -10.10
N PHE A 121 -5.99 -2.75 -10.47
CA PHE A 121 -6.22 -3.37 -11.78
C PHE A 121 -7.49 -4.24 -11.84
N GLY A 122 -8.32 -4.25 -10.79
CA GLY A 122 -9.56 -5.03 -10.76
C GLY A 122 -9.35 -6.53 -10.56
N ARG A 123 -8.11 -7.00 -10.31
CA ARG A 123 -7.76 -8.41 -10.09
C ARG A 123 -8.05 -8.82 -8.64
N ARG A 124 -9.32 -8.69 -8.21
CA ARG A 124 -9.74 -8.84 -6.81
C ARG A 124 -9.45 -10.22 -6.22
N ASP A 125 -9.74 -11.29 -6.96
CA ASP A 125 -9.50 -12.65 -6.46
C ASP A 125 -8.01 -12.96 -6.30
N GLU A 126 -7.17 -12.40 -7.18
CA GLU A 126 -5.72 -12.54 -7.08
C GLU A 126 -5.16 -11.73 -5.90
N ALA A 127 -5.65 -10.49 -5.71
CA ALA A 127 -5.32 -9.68 -4.54
C ALA A 127 -5.68 -10.40 -3.24
N ARG A 128 -6.88 -10.99 -3.16
CA ARG A 128 -7.35 -11.74 -2.01
C ARG A 128 -6.45 -12.95 -1.71
N ARG A 129 -6.16 -13.78 -2.72
CA ARG A 129 -5.27 -14.95 -2.54
C ARG A 129 -3.87 -14.52 -2.10
N LEU A 130 -3.31 -13.47 -2.70
CA LEU A 130 -2.00 -12.95 -2.31
C LEU A 130 -2.03 -12.44 -0.85
N ALA A 131 -3.09 -11.73 -0.46
CA ALA A 131 -3.25 -11.27 0.91
C ALA A 131 -3.32 -12.44 1.91
N GLU A 132 -4.12 -13.48 1.62
CA GLU A 132 -4.20 -14.69 2.43
C GLU A 132 -2.82 -15.38 2.59
N GLN A 133 -2.03 -15.43 1.53
CA GLN A 133 -0.66 -15.99 1.55
C GLN A 133 0.35 -15.10 2.29
N THR A 134 0.07 -13.80 2.38
CA THR A 134 0.97 -12.80 2.97
C THR A 134 0.82 -12.70 4.49
N ILE A 135 -0.39 -12.96 5.02
CA ILE A 135 -0.70 -12.85 6.46
C ILE A 135 0.31 -13.58 7.36
N PRO A 136 0.67 -14.87 7.11
CA PRO A 136 1.61 -15.58 7.97
C PRO A 136 2.98 -14.92 8.08
N THR A 137 3.44 -14.30 6.99
CA THR A 137 4.75 -13.63 6.95
C THR A 137 4.73 -12.30 7.69
N ILE A 138 3.66 -11.51 7.56
CA ILE A 138 3.51 -10.27 8.33
C ILE A 138 3.35 -10.57 9.83
N ARG A 139 2.61 -11.62 10.20
CA ARG A 139 2.50 -12.03 11.61
C ARG A 139 3.84 -12.43 12.21
N TYR A 140 4.60 -13.26 11.50
CA TYR A 140 5.95 -13.63 11.92
C TYR A 140 6.85 -12.40 12.10
N LEU A 141 6.73 -11.42 11.19
CA LEU A 141 7.44 -10.16 11.32
C LEU A 141 7.05 -9.39 12.59
N ILE A 142 5.75 -9.25 12.86
CA ILE A 142 5.25 -8.55 14.06
C ILE A 142 5.78 -9.23 15.32
N GLU A 143 5.68 -10.56 15.42
CA GLU A 143 6.18 -11.32 16.56
C GLU A 143 7.68 -11.07 16.79
N TRP A 144 8.45 -11.04 15.71
CA TRP A 144 9.89 -10.75 15.78
C TRP A 144 10.19 -9.33 16.27
N LEU A 145 9.43 -8.33 15.80
CA LEU A 145 9.56 -6.92 16.20
C LEU A 145 9.13 -6.72 17.67
N GLU A 146 8.05 -7.37 18.10
CA GLU A 146 7.54 -7.27 19.47
C GLU A 146 8.53 -7.83 20.50
N GLY A 147 9.33 -8.82 20.12
CA GLY A 147 10.41 -9.37 20.94
C GLY A 147 11.61 -8.44 21.14
N ARG A 148 11.65 -7.27 20.49
CA ARG A 148 12.82 -6.36 20.43
C ARG A 148 12.45 -4.92 20.77
N PRO A 149 12.80 -4.41 21.97
CA PRO A 149 12.52 -3.03 22.38
C PRO A 149 13.04 -1.97 21.40
N GLU A 150 14.20 -2.21 20.78
CA GLU A 150 14.86 -1.35 19.79
C GLU A 150 14.07 -1.17 18.48
N HIS A 151 13.04 -1.99 18.25
CA HIS A 151 12.19 -1.91 17.06
C HIS A 151 10.73 -1.63 17.38
N ARG A 152 10.43 -1.19 18.61
CA ARG A 152 9.05 -0.95 19.06
C ARG A 152 8.30 0.06 18.17
N GLU A 153 8.99 1.06 17.63
CA GLU A 153 8.41 2.04 16.70
C GLU A 153 7.91 1.42 15.38
N HIS A 154 8.46 0.27 14.99
CA HIS A 154 8.10 -0.43 13.76
C HIS A 154 6.90 -1.36 13.94
N VAL A 155 6.63 -1.82 15.17
CA VAL A 155 5.51 -2.73 15.48
C VAL A 155 4.18 -2.16 14.98
N THR A 156 3.89 -0.90 15.27
CA THR A 156 2.64 -0.26 14.82
C THR A 156 2.53 -0.20 13.30
N VAL A 157 3.64 0.05 12.60
CA VAL A 157 3.64 0.09 11.12
C VAL A 157 3.34 -1.30 10.55
N ALA A 158 3.95 -2.35 11.10
CA ALA A 158 3.68 -3.73 10.69
C ALA A 158 2.24 -4.16 11.02
N GLN A 159 1.70 -3.76 12.17
CA GLN A 159 0.31 -4.00 12.55
C GLN A 159 -0.68 -3.32 11.59
N LEU A 160 -0.39 -2.10 11.14
CA LEU A 160 -1.21 -1.42 10.13
C LEU A 160 -1.16 -2.13 8.77
N ALA A 161 0.01 -2.62 8.36
CA ALA A 161 0.14 -3.43 7.15
C ALA A 161 -0.64 -4.76 7.27
N LEU A 162 -0.64 -5.38 8.45
CA LEU A 162 -1.46 -6.56 8.73
C LEU A 162 -2.96 -6.25 8.61
N ILE A 163 -3.44 -5.13 9.16
CA ILE A 163 -4.85 -4.72 9.04
C ILE A 163 -5.25 -4.56 7.58
N ASP A 164 -4.46 -3.84 6.78
CA ASP A 164 -4.74 -3.61 5.36
C ASP A 164 -4.71 -4.95 4.56
N THR A 165 -3.83 -5.88 4.95
CA THR A 165 -3.76 -7.23 4.38
C THR A 165 -4.97 -8.08 4.77
N LEU A 166 -5.39 -8.07 6.04
CA LEU A 166 -6.58 -8.77 6.53
C LEU A 166 -7.85 -8.27 5.84
N MET A 167 -7.98 -6.96 5.66
CA MET A 167 -9.07 -6.36 4.88
C MET A 167 -9.09 -6.89 3.44
N SER A 168 -7.93 -6.95 2.80
CA SER A 168 -7.80 -7.46 1.43
C SER A 168 -8.07 -8.97 1.31
N ALA A 169 -7.83 -9.72 2.39
CA ALA A 169 -8.12 -11.14 2.52
C ALA A 169 -9.59 -11.44 2.95
N GLU A 170 -10.42 -10.41 3.11
CA GLU A 170 -11.80 -10.52 3.65
C GLU A 170 -11.87 -11.10 5.07
N GLN A 171 -10.80 -10.97 5.85
CA GLN A 171 -10.73 -11.38 7.27
C GLN A 171 -11.12 -10.21 8.20
N LEU A 172 -12.32 -9.66 7.98
CA LEU A 172 -12.73 -8.36 8.52
C LEU A 172 -12.87 -8.34 10.05
N SER A 173 -13.35 -9.42 10.65
CA SER A 173 -13.49 -9.51 12.12
C SER A 173 -12.14 -9.44 12.84
N GLU A 174 -11.10 -10.05 12.26
CA GLU A 174 -9.76 -9.99 12.82
C GLU A 174 -9.14 -8.60 12.62
N ALA A 175 -9.30 -8.02 11.41
CA ALA A 175 -8.87 -6.66 11.13
C ALA A 175 -9.50 -5.66 12.13
N GLN A 176 -10.79 -5.83 12.43
CA GLN A 176 -11.51 -5.02 13.39
C GLN A 176 -10.93 -5.16 14.79
N THR A 177 -10.75 -6.40 15.27
CA THR A 177 -10.21 -6.66 16.61
C THR A 177 -8.83 -6.02 16.80
N LEU A 178 -7.96 -6.11 15.81
CA LEU A 178 -6.63 -5.52 15.88
C LEU A 178 -6.70 -3.99 15.87
N LEU A 179 -7.55 -3.42 15.04
CA LEU A 179 -7.69 -1.98 14.90
C LEU A 179 -8.37 -1.33 16.11
N ASP A 180 -9.34 -1.99 16.73
CA ASP A 180 -9.98 -1.52 17.95
C ASP A 180 -8.97 -1.42 19.10
N LYS A 181 -8.04 -2.39 19.23
CA LYS A 181 -6.92 -2.30 20.19
C LYS A 181 -6.01 -1.09 19.94
N LEU A 182 -5.71 -0.79 18.68
CA LEU A 182 -4.90 0.38 18.32
C LEU A 182 -5.62 1.70 18.64
N ILE A 183 -6.93 1.76 18.37
CA ILE A 183 -7.76 2.93 18.69
C ILE A 183 -7.89 3.10 20.21
N GLU A 184 -8.06 2.03 20.98
CA GLU A 184 -8.09 2.09 22.43
C GLU A 184 -6.79 2.68 23.00
N ALA A 185 -5.65 2.25 22.47
CA ALA A 185 -4.33 2.76 22.87
C ALA A 185 -4.07 4.21 22.41
N SER A 186 -4.66 4.67 21.30
CA SER A 186 -4.49 6.04 20.80
C SER A 186 -5.76 6.55 20.08
N PRO A 187 -6.78 7.00 20.83
CA PRO A 187 -8.11 7.30 20.26
C PRO A 187 -8.16 8.47 19.29
N SER A 188 -7.19 9.38 19.35
CA SER A 188 -7.10 10.55 18.46
C SER A 188 -6.18 10.32 17.26
N ASN A 189 -5.59 9.14 17.11
CA ASN A 189 -4.67 8.86 16.02
C ASN A 189 -5.43 8.79 14.69
N GLY A 190 -5.27 9.82 13.85
CA GLY A 190 -5.96 9.94 12.56
C GLY A 190 -5.71 8.79 11.59
N VAL A 191 -4.55 8.13 11.67
CA VAL A 191 -4.21 6.96 10.85
C VAL A 191 -5.09 5.76 11.21
N PHE A 192 -5.38 5.57 12.50
CA PHE A 192 -6.24 4.50 12.98
C PHE A 192 -7.71 4.81 12.69
N LEU A 193 -8.15 6.05 12.93
CA LEU A 193 -9.51 6.50 12.63
C LEU A 193 -9.85 6.31 11.14
N ARG A 194 -8.92 6.70 10.25
CA ARG A 194 -9.07 6.52 8.80
C ARG A 194 -9.25 5.05 8.43
N ARG A 195 -8.43 4.15 8.96
CA ARG A 195 -8.56 2.70 8.69
C ARG A 195 -9.85 2.13 9.24
N ALA A 196 -10.30 2.60 10.40
CA ALA A 196 -11.52 2.08 11.02
C ALA A 196 -12.75 2.53 10.25
N ALA A 197 -12.74 3.75 9.72
CA ALA A 197 -13.77 4.23 8.82
C ALA A 197 -13.86 3.33 7.57
N LYS A 198 -12.73 3.07 6.90
CA LYS A 198 -12.69 2.20 5.70
C LYS A 198 -13.14 0.76 5.97
N LEU A 199 -12.65 0.17 7.06
CA LEU A 199 -13.04 -1.18 7.45
C LEU A 199 -14.55 -1.28 7.68
N ARG A 200 -15.14 -0.32 8.40
CA ARG A 200 -16.58 -0.28 8.66
C ARG A 200 -17.40 -0.05 7.40
N GLU A 201 -16.93 0.79 6.47
CA GLU A 201 -17.58 0.93 5.16
C GLU A 201 -17.57 -0.38 4.38
N HIS A 202 -16.43 -1.08 4.36
CA HIS A 202 -16.31 -2.37 3.69
C HIS A 202 -17.20 -3.44 4.33
N MET A 203 -17.25 -3.49 5.65
CA MET A 203 -18.18 -4.35 6.39
C MET A 203 -19.65 -3.99 6.11
N ALA A 204 -19.98 -2.70 6.01
CA ALA A 204 -21.33 -2.24 5.67
C ALA A 204 -21.72 -2.63 4.24
N ASP A 205 -20.79 -2.60 3.30
CA ASP A 205 -21.03 -2.97 1.90
C ASP A 205 -21.39 -4.46 1.73
N ILE A 206 -20.91 -5.33 2.62
CA ILE A 206 -21.24 -6.77 2.64
C ILE A 206 -22.38 -7.15 3.60
N ALA A 207 -22.73 -6.27 4.54
CA ALA A 207 -23.80 -6.49 5.50
C ALA A 207 -25.20 -6.23 4.90
N ALA A 208 -26.24 -6.68 5.61
CA ALA A 208 -27.64 -6.46 5.24
C ALA A 208 -28.45 -5.85 6.40
N GLY A 209 -29.54 -5.17 6.06
CA GLY A 209 -30.50 -4.62 7.03
C GLY A 209 -29.87 -3.66 8.04
N SER A 210 -30.28 -3.78 9.31
CA SER A 210 -29.87 -2.89 10.39
C SER A 210 -28.37 -2.92 10.68
N ASP A 211 -27.68 -4.03 10.43
CA ASP A 211 -26.23 -4.12 10.64
C ASP A 211 -25.46 -3.27 9.63
N ARG A 212 -25.91 -3.24 8.38
CA ARG A 212 -25.35 -2.35 7.36
C ARG A 212 -25.46 -0.89 7.78
N ASP A 213 -26.63 -0.48 8.27
CA ASP A 213 -26.85 0.91 8.69
C ASP A 213 -25.99 1.26 9.89
N ARG A 214 -25.94 0.40 10.91
CA ARG A 214 -25.07 0.58 12.09
C ARG A 214 -23.60 0.72 11.70
N LEU A 215 -23.08 -0.17 10.86
CA LEU A 215 -21.68 -0.12 10.41
C LEU A 215 -21.37 1.14 9.62
N ALA A 216 -22.30 1.57 8.75
CA ALA A 216 -22.14 2.80 7.99
C ALA A 216 -22.20 4.06 8.90
N ASP A 217 -23.04 4.08 9.94
CA ASP A 217 -23.09 5.15 10.93
C ASP A 217 -21.79 5.22 11.75
N GLU A 218 -21.26 4.06 12.15
CA GLU A 218 -19.98 3.99 12.85
C GLU A 218 -18.82 4.46 11.95
N ALA A 219 -18.87 4.17 10.65
CA ALA A 219 -17.88 4.66 9.68
C ALA A 219 -17.94 6.18 9.55
N GLU A 220 -19.14 6.75 9.41
CA GLU A 220 -19.37 8.19 9.39
C GLU A 220 -18.80 8.87 10.64
N ALA A 221 -19.05 8.30 11.82
CA ALA A 221 -18.52 8.81 13.08
C ALA A 221 -16.98 8.87 13.09
N GLN A 222 -16.29 7.88 12.50
CA GLN A 222 -14.82 7.95 12.39
C GLN A 222 -14.36 9.02 11.39
N TRP A 223 -15.04 9.17 10.25
CA TRP A 223 -14.74 10.25 9.30
C TRP A 223 -14.94 11.63 9.93
N ALA A 224 -16.02 11.81 10.69
CA ALA A 224 -16.29 13.05 11.43
C ALA A 224 -15.22 13.34 12.48
N ARG A 225 -14.79 12.32 13.26
CA ARG A 225 -13.69 12.46 14.21
C ARG A 225 -12.39 12.85 13.52
N LEU A 226 -12.07 12.24 12.39
CA LEU A 226 -10.89 12.60 11.61
C LEU A 226 -10.95 14.06 11.12
N LEU A 227 -12.11 14.51 10.63
CA LEU A 227 -12.33 15.90 10.18
C LEU A 227 -12.36 16.93 11.32
N SER A 228 -12.47 16.51 12.58
CA SER A 228 -12.39 17.40 13.74
C SER A 228 -10.98 17.93 14.00
N ASP A 229 -9.95 17.31 13.41
CA ASP A 229 -8.58 17.83 13.44
C ASP A 229 -8.46 19.07 12.51
N PRO A 230 -8.29 20.28 13.06
CA PRO A 230 -8.22 21.50 12.26
C PRO A 230 -6.96 21.57 11.38
N GLN A 231 -5.91 20.81 11.70
CA GLN A 231 -4.67 20.79 10.93
C GLN A 231 -4.68 19.76 9.80
N LEU A 232 -5.67 18.86 9.74
CA LEU A 232 -5.72 17.77 8.77
C LEU A 232 -5.62 18.27 7.33
N ARG A 233 -6.31 19.38 7.01
CA ARG A 233 -6.30 19.99 5.67
C ARG A 233 -4.91 20.45 5.24
N THR A 234 -4.09 20.90 6.19
CA THR A 234 -2.72 21.39 5.94
C THR A 234 -1.71 20.25 5.96
N ASN A 235 -1.76 19.40 6.98
CA ASN A 235 -0.76 18.37 7.23
C ASN A 235 -0.94 17.14 6.32
N ALA A 236 -2.18 16.79 5.99
CA ALA A 236 -2.51 15.62 5.19
C ALA A 236 -3.67 15.92 4.21
N PRO A 237 -3.48 16.83 3.24
CA PRO A 237 -4.57 17.30 2.36
C PRO A 237 -5.27 16.16 1.62
N ARG A 238 -4.53 15.12 1.20
CA ARG A 238 -5.13 13.95 0.53
C ARG A 238 -6.11 13.21 1.44
N VAL A 239 -5.78 13.07 2.73
CA VAL A 239 -6.62 12.40 3.73
C VAL A 239 -7.82 13.26 4.08
N TYR A 240 -7.65 14.59 4.16
CA TYR A 240 -8.76 15.52 4.35
C TYR A 240 -9.82 15.37 3.24
N TRP A 241 -9.41 15.39 1.96
CA TRP A 241 -10.36 15.30 0.85
C TRP A 241 -11.07 13.94 0.77
N GLU A 242 -10.34 12.86 1.09
CA GLU A 242 -10.94 11.54 1.26
C GLU A 242 -12.00 11.55 2.36
N ALA A 243 -11.64 11.98 3.58
CA ALA A 243 -12.55 12.02 4.71
C ALA A 243 -13.78 12.91 4.42
N ARG A 244 -13.57 14.05 3.76
CA ARG A 244 -14.63 14.99 3.38
C ARG A 244 -15.60 14.36 2.39
N TYR A 245 -15.10 13.68 1.36
CA TYR A 245 -15.92 12.95 0.41
C TYR A 245 -16.76 11.87 1.08
N HIS A 246 -16.13 11.01 1.89
CA HIS A 246 -16.83 9.91 2.54
C HIS A 246 -17.86 10.40 3.56
N TRP A 247 -17.54 11.41 4.36
CA TRP A 247 -18.49 12.00 5.29
C TRP A 247 -19.72 12.59 4.57
N LEU A 248 -19.52 13.34 3.47
CA LEU A 248 -20.64 13.87 2.66
C LEU A 248 -21.45 12.76 1.98
N LYS A 249 -20.80 11.67 1.55
CA LYS A 249 -21.48 10.49 1.01
C LYS A 249 -22.44 9.88 2.05
N HIS A 250 -22.05 9.85 3.32
CA HIS A 250 -22.93 9.41 4.42
C HIS A 250 -24.06 10.41 4.70
N GLN A 251 -23.80 11.73 4.70
CA GLN A 251 -24.88 12.72 4.83
C GLN A 251 -25.95 12.56 3.72
N LEU A 252 -25.52 12.27 2.49
CA LEU A 252 -26.46 12.01 1.40
C LEU A 252 -27.30 10.74 1.64
N ARG A 253 -26.72 9.69 2.24
CA ARG A 253 -27.46 8.47 2.64
C ARG A 253 -28.56 8.80 3.65
N HIS A 254 -28.29 9.74 4.57
CA HIS A 254 -29.27 10.23 5.55
C HIS A 254 -30.30 11.21 5.00
N GLY A 255 -30.39 11.37 3.67
CA GLY A 255 -31.36 12.26 3.03
C GLY A 255 -31.01 13.74 3.12
N LYS A 256 -29.83 14.11 3.63
CA LYS A 256 -29.40 15.51 3.79
C LYS A 256 -28.80 16.07 2.51
N ALA A 257 -29.55 15.97 1.42
CA ALA A 257 -29.10 16.35 0.08
C ALA A 257 -28.69 17.82 -0.01
N GLU A 258 -29.46 18.72 0.61
CA GLU A 258 -29.19 20.17 0.61
C GLU A 258 -27.89 20.51 1.36
N GLU A 259 -27.65 19.89 2.52
CA GLU A 259 -26.40 20.06 3.27
C GLU A 259 -25.18 19.60 2.46
N VAL A 260 -25.32 18.52 1.68
CA VAL A 260 -24.26 18.02 0.81
C VAL A 260 -23.97 18.99 -0.34
N VAL A 261 -25.00 19.54 -0.97
CA VAL A 261 -24.84 20.57 -2.02
C VAL A 261 -24.12 21.78 -1.45
N ALA A 262 -24.63 22.36 -0.36
CA ALA A 262 -24.04 23.53 0.28
C ALA A 262 -22.60 23.27 0.74
N GLY A 263 -22.34 22.08 1.30
CA GLY A 263 -21.02 21.66 1.74
C GLY A 263 -19.99 21.65 0.60
N ILE A 264 -20.32 21.01 -0.52
CA ILE A 264 -19.40 20.91 -1.68
C ILE A 264 -19.20 22.28 -2.34
N GLU A 265 -20.26 23.08 -2.48
CA GLU A 265 -20.17 24.41 -3.09
C GLU A 265 -19.32 25.37 -2.25
N SER A 266 -19.47 25.33 -0.92
CA SER A 266 -18.62 26.07 0.01
C SER A 266 -17.15 25.68 -0.12
N GLU A 267 -16.84 24.37 -0.15
CA GLU A 267 -15.46 23.93 -0.36
C GLU A 267 -14.89 24.40 -1.70
N ARG A 268 -15.70 24.37 -2.76
CA ARG A 268 -15.27 24.79 -4.10
C ARG A 268 -14.96 26.29 -4.18
N ALA A 269 -15.64 27.12 -3.39
CA ALA A 269 -15.37 28.56 -3.33
C ALA A 269 -13.94 28.84 -2.83
N TRP A 270 -13.46 28.04 -1.87
CA TRP A 270 -12.12 28.19 -1.28
C TRP A 270 -11.05 27.31 -1.95
N ALA A 271 -11.44 26.18 -2.52
CA ALA A 271 -10.55 25.23 -3.19
C ALA A 271 -11.22 24.70 -4.48
N PRO A 272 -11.12 25.44 -5.61
CA PRO A 272 -11.81 25.09 -6.86
C PRO A 272 -11.49 23.71 -7.41
N ARG A 273 -10.30 23.18 -7.08
CA ARG A 273 -9.85 21.85 -7.51
C ARG A 273 -10.32 20.72 -6.59
N LEU A 274 -10.94 20.99 -5.44
CA LEU A 274 -11.48 19.98 -4.50
C LEU A 274 -10.50 18.81 -4.23
N GLY A 275 -9.21 19.15 -4.04
CA GLY A 275 -8.15 18.14 -3.81
C GLY A 275 -7.51 17.52 -5.04
N GLY A 276 -7.95 17.87 -6.25
CA GLY A 276 -7.47 17.29 -7.50
C GLY A 276 -7.93 15.84 -7.71
N PRO A 277 -7.44 15.14 -8.75
CA PRO A 277 -7.77 13.73 -8.97
C PRO A 277 -7.30 12.83 -7.82
N PRO A 278 -8.09 11.83 -7.39
CA PRO A 278 -9.42 11.45 -7.91
C PRO A 278 -10.58 12.23 -7.26
N TRP A 279 -10.34 12.97 -6.18
CA TRP A 279 -11.37 13.54 -5.31
C TRP A 279 -12.24 14.57 -5.99
N GLN A 280 -11.68 15.38 -6.90
CA GLN A 280 -12.46 16.35 -7.66
C GLN A 280 -13.60 15.67 -8.44
N GLY A 281 -13.30 14.59 -9.17
CA GLY A 281 -14.32 13.85 -9.92
C GLY A 281 -15.37 13.26 -9.00
N GLN A 282 -14.94 12.59 -7.93
CA GLN A 282 -15.84 11.94 -6.98
C GLN A 282 -16.78 12.93 -6.26
N LEU A 283 -16.27 14.10 -5.86
CA LEU A 283 -17.09 15.14 -5.23
C LEU A 283 -18.06 15.79 -6.22
N MET A 284 -17.66 15.99 -7.48
CA MET A 284 -18.57 16.50 -8.51
C MET A 284 -19.68 15.50 -8.84
N ASP A 285 -19.37 14.21 -8.89
CA ASP A 285 -20.37 13.15 -9.05
C ASP A 285 -21.33 13.09 -7.86
N LEU A 286 -20.80 13.25 -6.64
CA LEU A 286 -21.61 13.31 -5.42
C LEU A 286 -22.53 14.54 -5.41
N LEU A 287 -22.04 15.71 -5.81
CA LEU A 287 -22.83 16.93 -5.96
C LEU A 287 -23.98 16.73 -6.95
N ALA A 288 -23.72 16.12 -8.10
CA ALA A 288 -24.76 15.83 -9.09
C ALA A 288 -25.83 14.88 -8.55
N ARG A 289 -25.45 13.88 -7.75
CA ARG A 289 -26.39 12.99 -7.06
C ARG A 289 -27.22 13.71 -6.00
N ALA A 290 -26.58 14.58 -5.22
CA ALA A 290 -27.25 15.35 -4.17
C ALA A 290 -28.30 16.32 -4.75
N ARG A 291 -27.97 17.05 -5.83
CA ARG A 291 -28.94 17.93 -6.51
C ARG A 291 -30.19 17.19 -6.98
N ARG A 292 -30.00 16.04 -7.65
CA ARG A 292 -31.13 15.18 -8.07
C ARG A 292 -31.98 14.68 -6.89
N ALA A 293 -31.37 14.42 -5.74
CA ALA A 293 -32.09 13.99 -4.55
C ALA A 293 -32.89 15.13 -3.91
N SER A 294 -32.31 16.33 -3.85
CA SER A 294 -32.98 17.54 -3.36
C SER A 294 -34.18 17.92 -4.24
N GLU A 295 -34.02 17.93 -5.57
CA GLU A 295 -35.12 18.23 -6.52
C GLU A 295 -36.32 17.27 -6.37
N ARG A 296 -36.06 15.98 -6.12
CA ARG A 296 -37.11 14.98 -5.86
C ARG A 296 -37.83 15.24 -4.56
N ALA A 297 -37.10 15.60 -3.50
CA ALA A 297 -37.67 15.91 -2.20
C ALA A 297 -38.53 17.18 -2.23
N SER A 298 -38.16 18.19 -3.03
CA SER A 298 -38.97 19.41 -3.21
C SER A 298 -40.20 19.23 -4.10
N SER A 299 -40.33 18.10 -4.80
CA SER A 299 -41.46 17.81 -5.70
C SER A 299 -42.54 16.92 -5.07
N HIS A 300 -42.39 16.54 -3.79
CA HIS A 300 -43.36 15.79 -2.99
C HIS A 300 -43.89 16.67 -1.86
#